data_AF-A0A7S2JVS7-F1
#
_entry.id   AF-A0A7S2JVS7-F1
#
_cell.length_a   1.000
_cell.length_b   1.000
_cell.length_c   1.000
_cell.angle_alpha   90.00
_cell.angle_beta   90.00
_cell.angle_gamma   90.00
#
_symmetry.space_group_name_H-M   'P 1'
#
loop_
_entity.id
_entity.type
_entity.pdbx_description
1 polymer ?
#
loop_
_entity_poly.entity_id
_entity_poly.type
_entity_poly.pdbx_seq_one_letter_code
_entity_poly.pdbx_strand_id
1 'polypeptide(L)'
;NKRLLHILCQKATPPASQERTKAIRVLAERYPQAAIIMDSNGNTPLHLICRTPCDSAHAVSAVEAVSLAGPAAMTMENHEDETPMEIFLLSQATAMTVREEEHQNEVLKVLNQTSIKYLSNFKSSPCGEMYRLKCCQQAVFATKRTSVSSATATASTCSLSDEFVSQD
;
A
#
# COMPACT_ATOMS: atom_id res chain seq x y z
N ASN A 1 -0.34 4.04 16.12
CA ASN A 1 -0.22 4.84 14.87
C ASN A 1 -0.52 4.02 13.62
N LYS A 2 0.09 2.85 13.39
CA LYS A 2 -0.12 2.03 12.17
C LYS A 2 -1.60 1.67 11.87
N ARG A 3 -2.39 1.30 12.89
CA ARG A 3 -3.83 1.03 12.76
C ARG A 3 -4.71 2.27 12.74
N LEU A 4 -4.17 3.43 13.12
CA LEU A 4 -4.93 4.68 13.18
C LEU A 4 -5.30 5.17 11.77
N LEU A 5 -4.38 4.99 10.81
CA LEU A 5 -4.63 5.37 9.42
C LEU A 5 -5.79 4.54 8.83
N HIS A 6 -5.83 3.22 9.08
CA HIS A 6 -6.95 2.36 8.68
C HIS A 6 -8.29 2.85 9.24
N ILE A 7 -8.35 3.15 10.55
CA ILE A 7 -9.58 3.62 11.21
C ILE A 7 -10.09 4.93 10.58
N LEU A 8 -9.19 5.85 10.23
CA LEU A 8 -9.59 7.10 9.58
C LEU A 8 -10.15 6.87 8.17
N CYS A 9 -9.56 5.92 7.43
CA CYS A 9 -9.95 5.56 6.07
C CYS A 9 -11.24 4.72 5.97
N GLN A 10 -11.57 3.91 6.98
CA GLN A 10 -12.67 2.93 6.92
C GLN A 10 -14.09 3.52 6.94
N LYS A 11 -14.26 4.76 7.43
CA LYS A 11 -15.52 5.54 7.63
C LYS A 11 -16.80 4.76 8.06
N ALA A 12 -17.33 5.15 9.22
CA ALA A 12 -18.78 5.26 9.43
C ALA A 12 -19.08 6.67 9.98
N THR A 13 -20.04 7.37 9.37
CA THR A 13 -20.63 8.69 9.72
C THR A 13 -20.04 9.98 9.06
N PRO A 14 -20.89 10.81 8.40
CA PRO A 14 -20.67 12.25 8.18
C PRO A 14 -21.12 13.04 9.44
N PRO A 15 -20.48 14.16 9.87
CA PRO A 15 -20.22 15.37 9.07
C PRO A 15 -18.93 16.13 9.50
N ALA A 16 -17.73 15.69 9.09
CA ALA A 16 -16.46 16.39 9.37
C ALA A 16 -15.35 15.99 8.36
N SER A 17 -15.65 16.10 7.06
CA SER A 17 -14.77 15.62 5.98
C SER A 17 -13.39 16.29 5.96
N GLN A 18 -13.30 17.58 6.30
CA GLN A 18 -12.04 18.32 6.24
C GLN A 18 -11.02 17.91 7.31
N GLU A 19 -11.41 17.87 8.58
CA GLU A 19 -10.48 17.53 9.68
C GLU A 19 -10.03 16.07 9.60
N ARG A 20 -10.90 15.17 9.14
CA ARG A 20 -10.52 13.78 8.87
C ARG A 20 -9.48 13.69 7.75
N THR A 21 -9.72 14.35 6.61
CA THR A 21 -8.75 14.37 5.51
C THR A 21 -7.42 14.97 5.95
N LYS A 22 -7.46 16.04 6.75
CA LYS A 22 -6.26 16.64 7.34
C LYS A 22 -5.51 15.66 8.24
N ALA A 23 -6.22 14.91 9.09
CA ALA A 23 -5.61 13.88 9.92
C ALA A 23 -5.01 12.73 9.10
N ILE A 24 -5.70 12.27 8.04
CA ILE A 24 -5.17 11.27 7.09
C ILE A 24 -3.88 11.77 6.47
N ARG A 25 -3.87 13.01 5.96
CA ARG A 25 -2.70 13.62 5.34
C ARG A 25 -1.52 13.71 6.31
N VAL A 26 -1.74 14.26 7.50
CA VAL A 26 -0.69 14.39 8.53
C VAL A 26 -0.12 13.01 8.92
N LEU A 27 -0.98 11.99 9.07
CA LEU A 27 -0.51 10.66 9.41
C LEU A 27 0.23 9.98 8.26
N ALA A 28 -0.22 10.16 7.01
CA ALA A 28 0.43 9.63 5.83
C ALA A 28 1.83 10.26 5.65
N GLU A 29 1.93 11.58 5.77
CA GLU A 29 3.20 12.33 5.71
C GLU A 29 4.16 11.94 6.84
N ARG A 30 3.65 11.80 8.07
CA ARG A 30 4.50 11.50 9.23
C ARG A 30 4.90 10.03 9.34
N TYR A 31 4.07 9.13 8.80
CA TYR A 31 4.23 7.68 8.91
C TYR A 31 3.97 6.99 7.56
N PRO A 32 4.81 7.20 6.54
CA PRO A 32 4.61 6.66 5.19
C PRO A 32 4.49 5.14 5.16
N GLN A 33 5.23 4.43 6.02
CA GLN A 33 5.12 2.99 6.20
C GLN A 33 3.72 2.52 6.63
N ALA A 34 2.88 3.39 7.20
CA ALA A 34 1.52 3.03 7.57
C ALA A 34 0.60 2.87 6.35
N ALA A 35 0.93 3.49 5.21
CA ALA A 35 0.14 3.42 3.98
C ALA A 35 0.19 2.04 3.28
N ILE A 36 1.18 1.21 3.60
CA ILE A 36 1.37 -0.13 3.01
C ILE A 36 1.09 -1.27 3.99
N ILE A 37 0.65 -0.96 5.21
CA ILE A 37 0.28 -2.00 6.19
C ILE A 37 -1.12 -2.49 5.84
N MET A 38 -1.34 -3.79 5.92
CA MET A 38 -2.65 -4.39 5.71
C MET A 38 -3.38 -4.57 7.05
N ASP A 39 -4.71 -4.46 7.02
CA ASP A 39 -5.59 -4.87 8.12
C ASP A 39 -5.81 -6.39 8.17
N SER A 40 -6.78 -6.86 8.96
CA SER A 40 -7.12 -8.28 9.07
C SER A 40 -7.64 -8.91 7.78
N ASN A 41 -8.08 -8.08 6.83
CA ASN A 41 -8.70 -8.49 5.57
C ASN A 41 -7.72 -8.32 4.40
N GLY A 42 -6.44 -8.03 4.68
CA GLY A 42 -5.46 -7.73 3.65
C GLY A 42 -5.59 -6.31 3.08
N ASN A 43 -6.52 -5.48 3.56
CA ASN A 43 -6.73 -4.16 3.01
C ASN A 43 -5.67 -3.20 3.53
N THR A 44 -4.91 -2.58 2.63
CA THR A 44 -4.17 -1.36 2.95
C THR A 44 -5.14 -0.19 3.21
N PRO A 45 -4.68 0.93 3.82
CA PRO A 45 -5.51 2.12 3.96
C PRO A 45 -6.06 2.63 2.62
N LEU A 46 -5.36 2.38 1.51
CA LEU A 46 -5.80 2.81 0.20
C LEU A 46 -7.01 2.01 -0.31
N HIS A 47 -7.06 0.69 -0.07
CA HIS A 47 -8.25 -0.13 -0.34
C HIS A 47 -9.48 0.43 0.38
N LEU A 48 -9.31 0.82 1.65
CA LEU A 48 -10.40 1.37 2.47
C LEU A 48 -10.91 2.71 1.94
N ILE A 49 -10.02 3.61 1.49
CA ILE A 49 -10.44 4.89 0.88
C ILE A 49 -11.15 4.61 -0.45
N CYS A 50 -10.58 3.77 -1.30
CA CYS A 50 -11.12 3.42 -2.62
C CYS A 50 -12.50 2.75 -2.55
N ARG A 51 -12.81 2.04 -1.45
CA ARG A 51 -14.13 1.45 -1.21
C ARG A 51 -15.21 2.49 -0.94
N THR A 52 -14.83 3.71 -0.56
CA THR A 52 -15.78 4.79 -0.25
C THR A 52 -16.00 5.70 -1.46
N PRO A 53 -17.22 6.22 -1.65
CA PRO A 53 -17.50 7.14 -2.75
C PRO A 53 -16.63 8.40 -2.64
N CYS A 54 -15.97 8.73 -3.73
CA CYS A 54 -15.13 9.92 -3.86
C CYS A 54 -15.96 11.09 -4.38
N ASP A 55 -16.86 11.59 -3.54
CA ASP A 55 -17.83 12.65 -3.85
C ASP A 55 -17.28 14.09 -3.69
N SER A 56 -16.05 14.22 -3.19
CA SER A 56 -15.52 15.51 -2.75
C SER A 56 -14.01 15.64 -2.96
N ALA A 57 -13.55 16.87 -3.16
CA ALA A 57 -12.12 17.20 -3.23
C ALA A 57 -11.31 16.73 -2.00
N HIS A 58 -11.97 16.63 -0.84
CA HIS A 58 -11.36 16.10 0.38
C HIS A 58 -11.05 14.59 0.28
N ALA A 59 -11.86 13.82 -0.46
CA ALA A 59 -11.58 12.42 -0.75
C ALA A 59 -10.41 12.30 -1.72
N VAL A 60 -10.39 13.10 -2.78
CA VAL A 60 -9.26 13.17 -3.74
C VAL A 60 -7.94 13.45 -3.01
N SER A 61 -7.92 14.47 -2.14
CA SER A 61 -6.73 14.82 -1.37
C SER A 61 -6.29 13.72 -0.40
N ALA A 62 -7.22 12.95 0.17
CA ALA A 62 -6.89 11.82 1.03
C ALA A 62 -6.26 10.67 0.23
N VAL A 63 -6.80 10.35 -0.95
CA VAL A 63 -6.23 9.37 -1.89
C VAL A 63 -4.82 9.78 -2.26
N GLU A 64 -4.64 11.03 -2.70
CA GLU A 64 -3.34 11.58 -3.09
C GLU A 64 -2.30 11.45 -1.96
N ALA A 65 -2.64 11.90 -0.75
CA ALA A 65 -1.73 11.83 0.39
C ALA A 65 -1.28 10.41 0.72
N VAL A 66 -2.21 9.44 0.72
CA VAL A 66 -1.88 8.03 1.01
C VAL A 66 -1.10 7.39 -0.13
N SER A 67 -1.42 7.72 -1.38
CA SER A 67 -0.76 7.18 -2.57
C SER A 67 0.69 7.66 -2.67
N LEU A 68 0.94 8.94 -2.35
CA LEU A 68 2.27 9.51 -2.30
C LEU A 68 3.10 8.96 -1.13
N ALA A 69 2.46 8.74 0.03
CA ALA A 69 3.13 8.23 1.21
C ALA A 69 3.57 6.76 1.06
N GLY A 70 2.79 5.94 0.35
CA GLY A 70 3.12 4.53 0.12
C GLY A 70 2.72 4.05 -1.27
N PRO A 71 3.48 4.40 -2.33
CA PRO A 71 3.12 4.06 -3.72
C PRO A 71 3.03 2.56 -3.97
N ALA A 72 3.76 1.74 -3.21
CA ALA A 72 3.69 0.28 -3.30
C ALA A 72 2.27 -0.27 -3.00
N ALA A 73 1.48 0.44 -2.19
CA ALA A 73 0.11 0.02 -1.85
C ALA A 73 -0.80 -0.05 -3.08
N MET A 74 -0.48 0.69 -4.15
CA MET A 74 -1.21 0.70 -5.42
C MET A 74 -1.30 -0.68 -6.10
N THR A 75 -0.30 -1.53 -5.87
CA THR A 75 -0.15 -2.83 -6.52
C THR A 75 -0.26 -3.99 -5.52
N MET A 76 -0.66 -3.71 -4.29
CA MET A 76 -0.85 -4.74 -3.27
C MET A 76 -2.29 -5.27 -3.38
N GLU A 77 -2.42 -6.58 -3.39
CA GLU A 77 -3.72 -7.27 -3.35
C GLU A 77 -4.14 -7.52 -1.90
N ASN A 78 -5.44 -7.40 -1.63
CA ASN A 78 -6.04 -7.81 -0.36
C ASN A 78 -6.23 -9.35 -0.30
N HIS A 79 -6.95 -9.87 0.71
CA HIS A 79 -7.23 -11.31 0.79
C HIS A 79 -8.25 -11.83 -0.22
N GLU A 80 -8.90 -10.93 -0.96
CA GLU A 80 -9.83 -11.22 -2.06
C GLU A 80 -9.15 -11.06 -3.43
N ASP A 81 -7.81 -10.98 -3.44
CA ASP A 81 -6.97 -10.75 -4.63
C ASP A 81 -7.30 -9.44 -5.38
N GLU A 82 -7.90 -8.46 -4.68
CA GLU A 82 -8.26 -7.16 -5.25
C GLU A 82 -7.20 -6.10 -4.92
N THR A 83 -6.83 -5.31 -5.92
CA THR A 83 -6.04 -4.09 -5.77
C THR A 83 -6.91 -2.89 -5.38
N PRO A 84 -6.33 -1.80 -4.84
CA PRO A 84 -7.11 -0.59 -4.54
C PRO A 84 -7.82 0.00 -5.78
N MET A 85 -7.20 -0.12 -6.96
CA MET A 85 -7.77 0.38 -8.20
C MET A 85 -9.00 -0.43 -8.62
N GLU A 86 -8.96 -1.76 -8.47
CA GLU A 86 -10.11 -2.63 -8.75
C GLU A 86 -11.26 -2.35 -7.78
N ILE A 87 -10.98 -2.24 -6.48
CA ILE A 87 -11.99 -1.84 -5.49
C ILE A 87 -12.63 -0.51 -5.88
N PHE A 88 -11.84 0.48 -6.29
CA PHE A 88 -12.36 1.78 -6.71
C PHE A 88 -13.29 1.64 -7.92
N LEU A 89 -12.89 0.91 -8.96
CA LEU A 89 -13.74 0.71 -10.14
C LEU A 89 -15.06 -0.03 -9.79
N LEU A 90 -14.98 -1.02 -8.90
CA LEU A 90 -16.13 -1.79 -8.43
C LEU A 90 -17.06 -0.94 -7.54
N SER A 91 -16.53 -0.09 -6.65
CA SER A 91 -17.34 0.77 -5.80
C SER A 91 -18.09 1.82 -6.62
N GLN A 92 -17.43 2.41 -7.62
CA GLN A 92 -18.05 3.45 -8.46
C GLN A 92 -19.15 2.90 -9.37
N ALA A 93 -19.05 1.65 -9.83
CA ALA A 93 -20.11 1.00 -10.61
C ALA A 93 -21.44 0.88 -9.85
N THR A 94 -21.40 0.86 -8.53
CA THR A 94 -22.61 0.79 -7.67
C THR A 94 -23.22 2.16 -7.34
N ALA A 95 -22.47 3.24 -7.56
CA ALA A 95 -22.87 4.62 -7.27
C ALA A 95 -23.33 5.36 -8.55
N MET A 96 -24.37 4.86 -9.21
CA MET A 96 -24.94 5.44 -10.45
C MET A 96 -25.75 6.73 -10.21
N THR A 97 -25.11 7.81 -9.77
CA THR A 97 -25.68 9.17 -9.92
C THR A 97 -24.74 10.05 -10.75
N VAL A 98 -25.27 10.60 -11.83
CA VAL A 98 -24.60 11.34 -12.93
C VAL A 98 -23.87 12.64 -12.50
N ARG A 99 -23.71 12.91 -11.19
CA ARG A 99 -23.27 14.23 -10.68
C ARG A 99 -21.88 14.28 -10.04
N GLU A 100 -21.13 13.18 -10.02
CA GLU A 100 -19.85 13.11 -9.29
C GLU A 100 -18.66 12.63 -10.14
N GLU A 101 -18.77 12.67 -11.47
CA GLU A 101 -17.74 12.13 -12.37
C GLU A 101 -16.39 12.87 -12.26
N GLU A 102 -16.36 14.17 -11.95
CA GLU A 102 -15.11 14.95 -11.93
C GLU A 102 -14.13 14.47 -10.85
N HIS A 103 -14.59 14.29 -9.61
CA HIS A 103 -13.74 13.81 -8.52
C HIS A 103 -13.32 12.35 -8.72
N GLN A 104 -14.20 11.53 -9.31
CA GLN A 104 -13.89 10.14 -9.63
C GLN A 104 -12.80 10.04 -10.69
N ASN A 105 -12.90 10.87 -11.75
CA ASN A 105 -11.88 10.95 -12.79
C ASN A 105 -10.53 11.42 -12.23
N GLU A 106 -10.53 12.38 -11.30
CA GLU A 106 -9.29 12.84 -10.68
C GLU A 106 -8.66 11.75 -9.78
N VAL A 107 -9.47 11.01 -9.00
CA VAL A 107 -8.98 9.85 -8.24
C VAL A 107 -8.40 8.79 -9.17
N LEU A 108 -9.11 8.43 -10.24
CA LEU A 108 -8.64 7.45 -11.21
C LEU A 108 -7.31 7.88 -11.84
N LYS A 109 -7.19 9.16 -12.17
CA LYS A 109 -5.97 9.76 -12.70
C LYS A 109 -4.82 9.72 -11.69
N VAL A 110 -5.05 10.08 -10.42
CA VAL A 110 -4.05 10.01 -9.35
C VAL A 110 -3.54 8.58 -9.16
N LEU A 111 -4.46 7.61 -9.04
CA LEU A 111 -4.14 6.20 -8.90
C LEU A 111 -3.30 5.71 -10.09
N ASN A 112 -3.78 5.94 -11.32
CA ASN A 112 -3.09 5.48 -12.52
C ASN A 112 -1.70 6.13 -12.69
N GLN A 113 -1.60 7.45 -12.52
CA GLN A 113 -0.32 8.16 -12.65
C GLN A 113 0.69 7.72 -11.60
N THR A 114 0.25 7.51 -10.36
CA THR A 114 1.13 7.05 -9.27
C THR A 114 1.61 5.63 -9.53
N SER A 115 0.72 4.74 -9.99
CA SER A 115 1.08 3.38 -10.41
C SER A 115 2.09 3.37 -11.54
N ILE A 116 1.84 4.11 -12.63
CA ILE A 116 2.75 4.19 -13.77
C ILE A 116 4.13 4.70 -13.33
N LYS A 117 4.17 5.78 -12.54
CA LYS A 117 5.41 6.37 -12.04
C LYS A 117 6.17 5.41 -11.12
N TYR A 118 5.47 4.71 -10.25
CA TYR A 118 6.09 3.71 -9.37
C TYR A 118 6.69 2.55 -10.16
N LEU A 119 5.92 2.02 -11.12
CA LEU A 119 6.36 0.91 -11.97
C LEU A 119 7.46 1.32 -12.95
N SER A 120 7.47 2.55 -13.47
CA SER A 120 8.53 3.05 -14.36
C SER A 120 9.85 3.18 -13.63
N ASN A 121 9.82 3.62 -12.37
CA ASN A 121 11.00 3.74 -11.52
C ASN A 121 11.54 2.37 -11.06
N PHE A 122 10.71 1.33 -11.11
CA PHE A 122 11.12 -0.03 -10.78
C PHE A 122 12.00 -0.67 -11.87
N LYS A 123 11.72 -0.33 -13.14
CA LYS A 123 12.46 -0.86 -14.30
C LYS A 123 13.87 -0.27 -14.46
N SER A 124 14.18 0.84 -13.80
CA SER A 124 15.51 1.47 -13.83
C SER A 124 16.43 0.99 -12.69
N SER A 125 15.94 0.15 -11.78
CA SER A 125 16.78 -0.43 -10.71
C SER A 125 17.29 -1.81 -11.13
N PRO A 126 18.62 -2.08 -11.06
CA PRO A 126 19.19 -3.39 -11.37
C PRO A 126 18.73 -4.52 -10.42
N CYS A 127 18.00 -4.18 -9.35
CA CYS A 127 17.39 -5.15 -8.43
C CYS A 127 15.93 -5.52 -8.78
N GLY A 128 15.36 -4.92 -9.86
CA GLY A 128 13.93 -4.97 -10.19
C GLY A 128 13.40 -6.34 -10.64
N GLU A 129 14.27 -7.27 -11.02
CA GLU A 129 13.87 -8.60 -11.51
C GLU A 129 13.61 -9.60 -10.35
N MET A 130 14.08 -9.31 -9.14
CA MET A 130 13.93 -10.19 -7.98
C MET A 130 12.62 -9.99 -7.20
N TYR A 131 11.90 -8.90 -7.43
CA TYR A 131 10.74 -8.50 -6.62
C TYR A 131 9.38 -8.86 -7.22
N ARG A 132 9.35 -9.62 -8.31
CA ARG A 132 8.09 -9.94 -8.99
C ARG A 132 7.25 -11.04 -8.34
N LEU A 133 7.73 -11.81 -7.37
CA LEU A 133 6.88 -12.79 -6.69
C LEU A 133 7.28 -12.97 -5.21
N LYS A 134 6.34 -12.68 -4.30
CA LYS A 134 6.26 -13.12 -2.88
C LYS A 134 7.17 -12.52 -1.80
N CYS A 135 8.28 -11.84 -2.11
CA CYS A 135 9.22 -11.42 -1.04
C CYS A 135 8.78 -10.20 -0.18
N CYS A 136 8.00 -9.26 -0.71
CA CYS A 136 7.59 -8.08 0.09
C CYS A 136 6.45 -8.37 1.09
N GLN A 137 5.66 -9.44 0.89
CA GLN A 137 4.69 -9.90 1.88
C GLN A 137 5.37 -10.55 3.11
N GLN A 138 6.61 -11.05 2.98
CA GLN A 138 7.31 -11.79 4.05
C GLN A 138 8.41 -10.98 4.76
N ALA A 139 8.99 -9.94 4.13
CA ALA A 139 10.09 -9.16 4.73
C ALA A 139 9.68 -8.36 5.99
N VAL A 140 8.38 -8.14 6.23
CA VAL A 140 7.87 -7.54 7.48
C VAL A 140 7.73 -8.57 8.61
N PHE A 141 7.69 -9.87 8.31
CA PHE A 141 7.55 -10.95 9.31
C PHE A 141 8.89 -11.53 9.81
N ALA A 142 9.98 -11.37 9.06
CA ALA A 142 11.28 -11.96 9.41
C ALA A 142 12.04 -11.26 10.57
N THR A 143 11.62 -10.06 11.00
CA THR A 143 12.24 -9.37 12.15
C THR A 143 11.62 -9.72 13.51
N LYS A 144 10.69 -10.68 13.56
CA LYS A 144 10.14 -11.21 14.83
C LYS A 144 10.17 -12.74 14.85
N ARG A 145 11.37 -13.34 14.83
CA ARG A 145 11.60 -14.70 15.36
C ARG A 145 13.09 -15.00 15.57
N THR A 146 13.77 -14.15 16.33
CA THR A 146 15.02 -14.52 17.02
C THR A 146 14.78 -14.47 18.52
N SER A 147 14.09 -15.48 19.03
CA SER A 147 14.37 -16.04 20.36
C SER A 147 13.72 -17.41 20.45
N VAL A 148 14.49 -18.35 21.00
CA VAL A 148 14.16 -19.72 21.40
C VAL A 148 14.33 -20.83 20.33
N SER A 149 15.58 -21.30 20.26
CA SER A 149 16.01 -22.71 20.38
C SER A 149 15.41 -23.84 19.53
N SER A 150 16.35 -24.49 18.82
CA SER A 150 16.53 -25.95 18.61
C SER A 150 16.08 -26.63 17.31
N ALA A 151 17.10 -27.26 16.72
CA ALA A 151 17.13 -28.56 16.04
C ALA A 151 16.61 -28.71 14.59
N THR A 152 17.59 -28.87 13.70
CA THR A 152 17.72 -29.89 12.64
C THR A 152 16.65 -29.97 11.55
N ALA A 153 17.01 -29.55 10.33
CA ALA A 153 17.05 -30.45 9.17
C ALA A 153 17.67 -29.74 7.95
N THR A 154 18.48 -30.52 7.26
CA THR A 154 19.28 -30.31 6.05
C THR A 154 18.52 -29.79 4.83
N ALA A 155 19.14 -28.92 4.02
CA ALA A 155 19.58 -29.29 2.67
C ALA A 155 20.27 -28.13 1.91
N SER A 156 21.45 -28.47 1.40
CA SER A 156 22.09 -28.02 0.15
C SER A 156 22.48 -26.56 -0.02
N THR A 157 23.75 -26.36 0.33
CA THR A 157 24.71 -25.35 -0.13
C THR A 157 24.71 -25.17 -1.66
N CYS A 158 24.65 -23.91 -2.11
CA CYS A 158 25.25 -23.50 -3.37
C CYS A 158 26.30 -22.44 -3.05
N SER A 159 27.55 -22.83 -3.25
CA SER A 159 28.76 -22.10 -2.91
C SER A 159 28.96 -20.91 -3.84
N LEU A 160 29.27 -19.74 -3.29
CA LEU A 160 30.09 -18.75 -3.97
C LEU A 160 31.29 -18.48 -3.07
N SER A 161 32.44 -18.86 -3.62
CA SER A 161 33.78 -18.70 -3.10
C SER A 161 34.18 -17.22 -3.05
N ASP A 162 34.59 -16.75 -1.88
CA ASP A 162 35.49 -15.61 -1.75
C ASP A 162 36.82 -16.10 -1.20
N GLU A 163 37.78 -16.28 -2.09
CA GLU A 163 39.18 -16.02 -1.78
C GLU A 163 39.34 -14.50 -1.67
N PHE A 164 39.91 -13.99 -0.58
CA PHE A 164 41.25 -13.38 -0.57
C PHE A 164 41.49 -12.57 0.73
N VAL A 165 42.55 -13.02 1.43
CA VAL A 165 43.57 -12.26 2.16
C VAL A 165 43.31 -11.66 3.55
N SER A 166 44.09 -12.23 4.48
CA SER A 166 44.48 -11.83 5.83
C SER A 166 45.39 -10.60 5.89
N GLN A 167 45.67 -10.18 7.13
CA GLN A 167 46.65 -9.19 7.65
C GLN A 167 45.96 -7.88 8.05
N ASP A 168 45.97 -7.42 9.30
CA ASP A 168 46.56 -7.86 10.58
C ASP A 168 45.66 -7.31 11.72
#